data_AF-A0AAV4VQX1-F1
#
_entry.id   AF-A0AAV4VQX1-F1
#
_cell.length_a   1.000
_cell.length_b   1.000
_cell.length_c   1.000
_cell.angle_alpha   90.00
_cell.angle_beta   90.00
_cell.angle_gamma   90.00
#
_symmetry.space_group_name_H-M   'P 1'
#
loop_
_entity.id
_entity.type
_entity.pdbx_description
1 polymer ?
#
loop_
_entity_poly.entity_id
_entity_poly.type
_entity_poly.pdbx_seq_one_letter_code
_entity_poly.pdbx_strand_id
1 'polypeptide(L)'
;MQPGKSYWCYECDSWSDPRCNDPFNWTAPPNELPELKQCDGCCVKIVTNYSKPNESVRRTCTKNILINLFMVDHVCMYEGHKIGHMCFCEGDHCNRGPTLRPSPFMAVLIGFVCTVTMHKLFMIDKLL
;
A
#
# COMPACT_ATOMS: atom_id res chain seq x y z
N MET A 1 -10.26 -14.43 1.40
CA MET A 1 -9.14 -15.41 1.40
C MET A 1 -9.55 -16.64 0.59
N GLN A 2 -9.05 -16.78 -0.64
CA GLN A 2 -9.43 -17.88 -1.53
C GLN A 2 -8.43 -19.05 -1.43
N PRO A 3 -8.87 -20.28 -1.09
CA PRO A 3 -7.99 -21.44 -1.03
C PRO A 3 -7.47 -21.82 -2.43
N GLY A 4 -6.18 -22.15 -2.53
CA GLY A 4 -5.54 -22.61 -3.77
C GLY A 4 -4.98 -21.50 -4.68
N LYS A 5 -5.07 -20.22 -4.29
CA LYS A 5 -4.38 -19.12 -4.98
C LYS A 5 -3.04 -18.80 -4.33
N SER A 6 -2.04 -18.52 -5.16
CA SER A 6 -0.73 -18.04 -4.72
C SER A 6 -0.39 -16.70 -5.36
N TYR A 7 0.32 -15.85 -4.62
CA TYR A 7 0.79 -14.55 -5.07
C TYR A 7 2.26 -14.37 -4.71
N TRP A 8 3.00 -13.59 -5.51
CA TRP A 8 4.34 -13.12 -5.16
C TRP A 8 4.21 -11.96 -4.16
N CYS A 9 4.74 -12.12 -2.96
CA CYS A 9 4.68 -11.11 -1.91
C CYS A 9 6.10 -10.72 -1.49
N TYR A 10 6.28 -9.47 -1.07
CA TYR A 10 7.52 -9.11 -0.37
C TYR A 10 7.59 -9.86 0.96
N GLU A 11 8.74 -10.43 1.27
CA GLU A 11 9.06 -11.12 2.52
C GLU A 11 10.27 -10.42 3.15
N CYS A 12 10.03 -9.51 4.08
CA CYS A 12 11.07 -8.67 4.67
C CYS A 12 10.68 -8.11 6.04
N ASP A 13 11.67 -7.63 6.79
CA ASP A 13 11.52 -6.98 8.08
C ASP A 13 12.41 -5.74 8.13
N SER A 14 11.85 -4.59 8.53
CA SER A 14 12.57 -3.32 8.48
C SER A 14 13.68 -3.18 9.52
N TRP A 15 13.74 -4.06 10.52
CA TRP A 15 14.87 -4.12 11.46
C TRP A 15 16.13 -4.67 10.81
N SER A 16 15.99 -5.63 9.88
CA SER A 16 17.12 -6.27 9.20
C SER A 16 17.34 -5.75 7.77
N ASP A 17 16.28 -5.33 7.09
CA ASP A 17 16.31 -4.80 5.73
C ASP A 17 15.62 -3.42 5.67
N PRO A 18 16.40 -2.31 5.66
CA PRO A 18 15.86 -0.96 5.60
C PRO A 18 14.99 -0.68 4.38
N ARG A 19 15.17 -1.43 3.29
CA ARG A 19 14.35 -1.33 2.05
C ARG A 19 12.90 -1.76 2.31
N CYS A 20 12.65 -2.46 3.40
CA CYS A 20 11.33 -2.82 3.89
C CYS A 20 10.61 -1.67 4.62
N ASN A 21 11.17 -0.48 4.78
CA ASN A 21 10.42 0.63 5.39
C ASN A 21 9.38 1.24 4.43
N ASP A 22 8.46 2.02 4.99
CA ASP A 22 7.72 3.01 4.21
C ASP A 22 8.46 4.37 4.24
N PRO A 23 8.33 5.22 3.20
CA PRO A 23 7.61 4.96 1.94
C PRO A 23 8.33 3.92 1.08
N PHE A 24 7.56 2.95 0.58
CA PHE A 24 8.12 1.83 -0.18
C PHE A 24 8.44 2.20 -1.62
N ASN A 25 9.72 2.11 -2.01
CA ASN A 25 10.18 2.42 -3.35
C ASN A 25 9.99 1.22 -4.31
N TRP A 26 8.76 1.03 -4.79
CA TRP A 26 8.43 -0.06 -5.73
C TRP A 26 9.01 0.14 -7.15
N THR A 27 9.55 1.32 -7.44
CA THR A 27 10.22 1.64 -8.71
C THR A 27 11.73 1.36 -8.68
N ALA A 28 12.27 0.93 -7.53
CA ALA A 28 13.68 0.57 -7.40
C ALA A 28 14.06 -0.60 -8.33
N PRO A 29 15.33 -0.70 -8.75
CA PRO A 29 15.80 -1.84 -9.52
C PRO A 29 15.67 -3.15 -8.69
N PRO A 30 15.57 -4.34 -9.32
CA PRO A 30 15.26 -5.59 -8.63
C PRO A 30 16.21 -5.97 -7.48
N ASN A 31 17.49 -5.59 -7.59
CA ASN A 31 18.50 -5.82 -6.55
C ASN A 31 18.31 -4.92 -5.31
N GLU A 32 17.61 -3.80 -5.46
CA GLU A 32 17.27 -2.84 -4.39
C GLU A 32 15.85 -3.02 -3.87
N LEU A 33 15.11 -4.01 -4.37
CA LEU A 33 13.84 -4.44 -3.80
C LEU A 33 14.07 -5.52 -2.74
N PRO A 34 13.22 -5.59 -1.70
CA PRO A 34 13.22 -6.72 -0.78
C PRO A 34 12.89 -8.03 -1.50
N GLU A 35 13.26 -9.14 -0.86
CA GLU A 35 13.02 -10.48 -1.40
C GLU A 35 11.52 -10.72 -1.67
N LEU A 36 11.25 -11.42 -2.78
CA LEU A 36 9.92 -11.89 -3.15
C LEU A 36 9.80 -13.37 -2.86
N LYS A 37 8.66 -13.75 -2.29
CA LYS A 37 8.31 -15.13 -1.99
C LYS A 37 6.92 -15.45 -2.52
N GLN A 38 6.75 -16.64 -3.09
CA GLN A 38 5.45 -17.15 -3.48
C GLN A 38 4.69 -17.60 -2.22
N CYS A 39 3.57 -16.94 -1.94
CA CYS A 39 2.74 -17.20 -0.77
C CYS A 39 1.49 -17.99 -1.15
N ASP A 40 1.25 -19.12 -0.49
CA ASP A 40 -0.05 -19.79 -0.51
C ASP A 40 -1.05 -18.97 0.32
N GLY A 41 -2.00 -18.30 -0.33
CA GLY A 41 -2.90 -17.34 0.31
C GLY A 41 -2.57 -15.89 -0.04
N CYS A 42 -2.71 -14.98 0.92
CA CYS A 42 -2.60 -13.53 0.70
C CYS A 42 -1.23 -12.97 1.14
N CYS A 43 -0.88 -11.80 0.63
CA CYS A 43 0.23 -11.03 1.18
C CYS A 43 -0.23 -10.27 2.43
N VAL A 44 0.68 -10.09 3.37
CA VAL A 44 0.46 -9.37 4.63
C VAL A 44 1.49 -8.26 4.76
N LYS A 45 1.04 -7.10 5.27
CA LYS A 45 1.90 -6.03 5.77
C LYS A 45 1.52 -5.74 7.21
N ILE A 46 2.51 -5.72 8.09
CA ILE A 46 2.37 -5.45 9.52
C ILE A 46 3.19 -4.21 9.81
N VAL A 47 2.58 -3.22 10.44
CA VAL A 47 3.23 -2.02 10.95
C VAL A 47 3.06 -2.02 12.46
N THR A 48 4.15 -1.94 13.20
CA THR A 48 4.16 -1.82 14.66
C THR A 48 4.72 -0.47 15.07
N ASN A 49 4.32 0.03 16.24
CA ASN A 49 4.61 1.38 16.73
C ASN A 49 4.35 2.49 15.69
N TYR A 50 3.20 2.42 15.01
CA TYR A 50 2.82 3.38 13.98
C TYR A 50 2.95 4.83 14.47
N SER A 51 3.61 5.68 13.68
CA SER A 51 3.92 7.08 13.98
C SER A 51 4.78 7.29 15.25
N LYS A 52 5.64 6.33 15.58
CA LYS A 52 6.63 6.42 16.67
C LYS A 52 8.06 6.23 16.14
N PRO A 53 9.10 6.68 16.87
CA PRO A 53 10.50 6.54 16.43
C PRO A 53 10.97 5.10 16.23
N ASN A 54 10.31 4.14 16.88
CA ASN A 54 10.58 2.71 16.78
C ASN A 54 9.53 1.98 15.93
N GLU A 55 8.93 2.69 14.96
CA GLU A 55 8.08 2.08 13.94
C GLU A 55 8.84 0.99 13.20
N SER A 56 8.19 -0.15 12.96
CA SER A 56 8.77 -1.19 12.12
C SER A 56 7.73 -1.82 11.21
N VAL A 57 8.20 -2.24 10.04
CA VAL A 57 7.38 -2.80 8.97
C VAL A 57 7.85 -4.21 8.66
N ARG A 58 6.93 -5.16 8.71
CA ARG A 58 7.13 -6.54 8.29
C ARG A 58 6.19 -6.88 7.15
N ARG A 59 6.72 -7.43 6.06
CA ARG A 59 5.96 -7.94 4.91
C ARG A 59 6.15 -9.45 4.86
N THR A 60 5.06 -10.22 4.75
CA THR A 60 5.12 -11.68 4.82
C THR A 60 3.89 -12.36 4.20
N CYS A 61 3.92 -13.69 4.09
CA CYS A 61 2.78 -14.53 3.72
C CYS A 61 1.80 -14.75 4.88
N THR A 62 0.49 -14.92 4.59
CA THR A 62 -0.52 -15.28 5.62
C THR A 62 -0.16 -16.55 6.39
N LYS A 63 0.45 -17.55 5.73
CA LYS A 63 0.87 -18.82 6.36
C LYS A 63 1.87 -18.66 7.51
N ASN A 64 2.63 -17.57 7.54
CA ASN A 64 3.63 -17.31 8.57
C ASN A 64 3.06 -16.57 9.80
N ILE A 65 1.75 -16.33 9.84
CA ILE A 65 1.08 -15.62 10.94
C ILE A 65 0.43 -16.65 11.87
N LEU A 66 0.98 -16.81 13.09
CA LEU A 66 0.53 -17.75 14.13
C LEU A 66 -0.63 -17.22 15.00
N ILE A 67 -1.49 -16.35 14.47
CA ILE A 67 -2.58 -15.76 15.25
C ILE A 67 -3.83 -16.62 15.08
N ASN A 68 -4.44 -17.01 16.20
CA ASN A 68 -5.69 -17.79 16.25
C ASN A 68 -6.77 -17.08 15.38
N LEU A 69 -7.08 -17.66 14.21
CA LEU A 69 -7.86 -17.05 13.12
C LEU A 69 -9.36 -16.88 13.45
N PHE A 70 -9.70 -15.99 14.38
CA PHE A 70 -11.07 -15.51 14.57
C PHE A 70 -11.11 -13.98 14.67
N MET A 71 -10.96 -13.30 13.53
CA MET A 71 -11.88 -12.26 13.05
C MET A 71 -11.33 -11.63 11.76
N VAL A 72 -11.82 -12.04 10.59
CA VAL A 72 -12.89 -11.41 9.79
C VAL A 72 -12.44 -10.15 9.03
N ASP A 73 -12.32 -10.38 7.72
CA ASP A 73 -12.34 -9.48 6.55
C ASP A 73 -11.10 -8.68 6.10
N HIS A 74 -11.06 -8.52 4.77
CA HIS A 74 -10.07 -7.91 3.87
C HIS A 74 -9.74 -6.43 4.19
N VAL A 75 -9.33 -6.12 5.41
CA VAL A 75 -9.18 -4.76 5.92
C VAL A 75 -7.94 -4.67 6.79
N CYS A 76 -7.29 -3.51 6.77
CA CYS A 76 -6.26 -3.19 7.74
C CYS A 76 -6.86 -3.20 9.16
N MET A 77 -6.44 -4.15 9.97
CA MET A 77 -6.82 -4.25 11.38
C MET A 77 -5.85 -3.41 12.22
N TYR A 78 -6.36 -2.50 13.04
CA TYR A 78 -5.55 -1.73 13.98
C TYR A 78 -5.51 -2.43 15.34
N GLU A 79 -4.35 -2.40 16.00
CA GLU A 79 -4.27 -2.74 17.42
C GLU A 79 -5.15 -1.75 18.22
N GLY A 80 -5.82 -2.17 19.30
CA GLY A 80 -6.85 -1.36 19.99
C GLY A 80 -6.41 0.05 20.41
N HIS A 81 -5.12 0.28 20.63
CA HIS A 81 -4.53 1.59 20.92
C HIS A 81 -3.98 2.34 19.68
N LYS A 82 -4.24 1.83 18.47
CA LYS A 82 -3.71 2.30 17.16
C LYS A 82 -2.19 2.38 17.09
N ILE A 83 -1.50 1.63 17.94
CA ILE A 83 -0.04 1.56 17.96
C ILE A 83 0.51 0.68 16.84
N GLY A 84 -0.34 -0.01 16.08
CA GLY A 84 0.05 -0.81 14.93
C GLY A 84 -1.14 -1.17 14.06
N HIS A 85 -0.86 -1.67 12.87
CA HIS A 85 -1.88 -2.21 11.98
C HIS A 85 -1.36 -3.35 11.12
N MET A 86 -2.25 -4.27 10.77
CA MET A 86 -1.99 -5.41 9.91
C MET A 86 -2.96 -5.38 8.72
N CYS A 87 -2.45 -5.35 7.50
CA CYS A 87 -3.22 -5.32 6.27
C CYS A 87 -2.99 -6.60 5.47
N PHE A 88 -4.09 -7.21 5.00
CA PHE A 88 -4.09 -8.32 4.06
C PHE A 88 -4.45 -7.81 2.67
N CYS A 89 -3.78 -8.33 1.64
CA CYS A 89 -4.10 -8.00 0.25
C CYS A 89 -3.89 -9.21 -0.69
N GLU A 90 -4.58 -9.16 -1.83
CA GLU A 90 -4.50 -10.16 -2.90
C GLU A 90 -3.86 -9.54 -4.14
N GLY A 91 -3.06 -10.32 -4.87
CA GLY A 91 -2.33 -9.89 -6.06
C GLY A 91 -0.83 -9.81 -5.85
N ASP A 92 -0.07 -9.97 -6.94
CA ASP A 92 1.38 -9.91 -6.90
C ASP A 92 1.85 -8.53 -6.43
N HIS A 93 2.79 -8.54 -5.49
CA HIS A 93 3.47 -7.39 -4.90
C HIS A 93 2.53 -6.41 -4.18
N CYS A 94 1.32 -6.85 -3.82
CA CYS A 94 0.29 -5.97 -3.26
C CYS A 94 0.67 -5.40 -1.89
N ASN A 95 1.53 -6.08 -1.12
CA ASN A 95 1.95 -5.64 0.21
C ASN A 95 3.05 -4.56 0.21
N ARG A 96 3.37 -3.97 -0.95
CA ARG A 96 4.31 -2.84 -1.08
C ARG A 96 4.00 -1.66 -0.16
N GLY A 97 2.73 -1.26 -0.04
CA GLY A 97 2.33 -0.11 0.77
C GLY A 97 1.02 0.48 0.25
N PRO A 98 0.48 1.51 0.92
CA PRO A 98 -0.77 2.12 0.50
C PRO A 98 -0.62 2.64 -0.93
N THR A 99 -1.39 2.08 -1.86
CA THR A 99 -1.68 2.80 -3.11
C THR A 99 -2.41 4.07 -2.67
N LEU A 100 -1.74 5.22 -2.77
CA LEU A 100 -2.40 6.53 -2.69
C LEU A 100 -3.52 6.51 -3.72
N ARG A 101 -4.74 6.20 -3.28
CA ARG A 101 -5.93 6.36 -4.12
C ARG A 101 -6.19 7.85 -4.13
N PRO A 102 -6.01 8.56 -5.25
CA PRO A 102 -6.32 9.98 -5.29
C PRO A 102 -7.79 10.15 -4.89
N SER A 103 -8.04 11.07 -3.96
CA SER A 103 -9.41 11.39 -3.54
C SER A 103 -10.21 11.83 -4.76
N PRO A 104 -11.44 11.34 -4.97
CA PRO A 104 -12.27 11.74 -6.11
C PRO A 104 -12.52 13.25 -6.13
N PHE A 105 -12.49 13.92 -4.97
CA PHE A 105 -12.59 15.38 -4.87
C PHE A 105 -11.44 16.12 -5.55
N MET A 106 -10.22 15.58 -5.50
CA MET A 106 -9.06 16.19 -6.17
C MET A 106 -9.20 16.11 -7.69
N ALA A 107 -9.77 15.02 -8.22
CA ALA A 107 -10.03 14.88 -9.65
C ALA A 107 -11.08 15.88 -10.17
N VAL A 108 -12.12 16.15 -9.37
CA VAL A 108 -13.17 17.13 -9.72
C VAL A 108 -12.62 18.56 -9.75
N LEU A 109 -11.80 18.94 -8.77
CA LEU A 109 -11.18 20.28 -8.72
C LEU A 109 -10.25 20.52 -9.91
N ILE A 110 -9.42 19.55 -10.28
CA ILE A 110 -8.54 19.64 -11.46
C ILE A 110 -9.37 19.77 -12.74
N GLY A 111 -10.45 18.99 -12.88
CA GLY A 111 -11.37 19.09 -14.01
C GLY A 111 -12.00 20.47 -14.16
N PHE A 112 -12.47 21.07 -13.05
CA PHE A 112 -13.10 22.39 -13.06
C PHE A 112 -12.12 23.52 -13.37
N VAL A 113 -10.88 23.44 -12.89
CA VAL A 113 -9.83 24.41 -13.23
C VAL A 113 -9.49 24.32 -14.72
N CYS A 114 -9.32 23.12 -15.27
CA CYS A 114 -9.04 22.92 -16.69
C CYS A 114 -10.15 23.43 -17.60
N THR A 115 -11.42 23.24 -17.24
CA THR A 115 -12.52 23.77 -18.05
C THR A 115 -12.55 25.30 -18.01
N VAL A 116 -12.33 25.94 -16.86
CA VAL A 116 -12.31 27.40 -16.74
C VAL A 116 -11.11 28.01 -17.48
N THR A 117 -9.93 27.40 -17.41
CA THR A 117 -8.74 27.90 -18.13
C THR A 117 -8.88 27.71 -19.65
N MET A 118 -9.42 26.59 -20.11
CA MET A 118 -9.75 26.38 -21.53
C MET A 118 -10.80 27.37 -22.02
N HIS A 119 -11.84 27.65 -21.22
CA HIS A 119 -12.86 28.64 -21.57
C HIS A 119 -12.29 30.06 -21.65
N LYS A 120 -11.35 30.40 -20.76
CA LYS A 120 -10.62 31.68 -20.82
C LYS A 120 -9.69 31.77 -22.02
N LEU A 121 -8.93 30.71 -22.35
CA LEU A 121 -8.08 30.67 -23.54
C LEU A 121 -8.93 30.86 -24.81
N PHE A 122 -10.02 30.11 -24.94
CA PHE A 122 -10.91 30.20 -26.10
C PHE A 122 -11.57 31.58 -26.27
N MET A 123 -11.79 32.31 -25.16
CA MET A 123 -12.27 33.69 -25.19
C MET A 123 -11.18 34.69 -25.56
N ILE A 124 -9.91 34.44 -25.18
CA ILE A 124 -8.76 35.27 -25.55
C ILE A 124 -8.42 35.08 -27.04
N ASP A 125 -8.42 33.85 -27.54
CA ASP A 125 -8.16 33.55 -28.97
C ASP A 125 -9.26 34.11 -29.90
N LYS A 126 -10.45 34.45 -29.38
CA LYS A 126 -11.51 35.14 -30.12
C LYS A 126 -11.43 36.67 -30.07
N LEU A 127 -10.53 37.23 -29.26
CA LEU A 127 -10.33 38.68 -29.10
C LEU A 127 -9.06 39.21 -29.79
N LEU A 128 -8.29 38.35 -30.45
CA LEU A 128 -7.12 38.69 -31.27
C LEU A 128 -7.42 38.56 -32.77
#